data_AF-A0A958H723-F1
#
_entry.id   AF-A0A958H723-F1
#
_cell.length_a   1.000
_cell.length_b   1.000
_cell.length_c   1.000
_cell.angle_alpha   90.00
_cell.angle_beta   90.00
_cell.angle_gamma   90.00
#
_symmetry.space_group_name_H-M   'P 1'
#
loop_
_entity.id
_entity.type
_entity.pdbx_description
1 polymer ?
#
loop_
_entity_poly.entity_id
_entity_poly.type
_entity_poly.pdbx_seq_one_letter_code
_entity_poly.pdbx_strand_id
1 'polypeptide(L)'
;RIILDEDPAARILVLTMYQQDHYVQAAIKAGARGYLLKTCEEETLFSAIQALHRGEGWLDSAVAPRVMAQLAQTETTTPFRLSEQEIETLRYVVQGAD
;
A
#
# COMPACT_ATOMS: atom_id res chain seq x y z
N ARG A 1 7.01 9.33 -1.65
CA ARG A 1 7.24 8.76 -2.99
C ARG A 1 8.54 9.21 -3.63
N ILE A 2 9.41 9.94 -2.90
CA ILE A 2 10.71 10.49 -3.34
C ILE A 2 11.45 9.61 -4.36
N ILE A 3 11.72 8.33 -4.06
CA ILE A 3 12.45 7.42 -4.98
C ILE A 3 11.75 7.29 -6.34
N LEU A 4 10.42 7.12 -6.37
CA LEU A 4 9.66 6.97 -7.61
C LEU A 4 9.45 8.29 -8.34
N ASP A 5 9.56 9.41 -7.63
CA ASP A 5 9.50 10.74 -8.23
C ASP A 5 10.83 11.07 -8.95
N GLU A 6 11.95 10.52 -8.47
CA GLU A 6 13.28 10.63 -9.11
C GLU A 6 13.52 9.56 -10.18
N ASP A 7 13.12 8.31 -9.93
CA ASP A 7 13.19 7.20 -10.87
C ASP A 7 11.86 6.42 -10.90
N PRO A 8 10.98 6.72 -11.88
CA PRO A 8 9.72 6.01 -12.05
C PRO A 8 9.86 4.51 -12.36
N ALA A 9 11.04 4.06 -12.81
CA ALA A 9 11.34 2.66 -13.11
C ALA A 9 11.95 1.90 -11.92
N ALA A 10 12.17 2.58 -10.79
CA ALA A 10 12.71 1.96 -9.58
C ALA A 10 11.80 0.84 -9.08
N ARG A 11 12.43 -0.26 -8.65
CA ARG A 11 11.74 -1.44 -8.09
C ARG A 11 12.00 -1.50 -6.60
N ILE A 12 10.97 -1.24 -5.81
CA ILE A 12 11.10 -1.10 -4.36
C ILE A 12 10.68 -2.41 -3.68
N LEU A 13 11.62 -3.01 -2.95
CA LEU A 13 11.38 -4.11 -2.00
C LEU A 13 11.40 -3.55 -0.58
N VAL A 14 10.33 -3.75 0.19
CA VAL A 14 10.29 -3.39 1.61
C VAL A 14 10.69 -4.62 2.44
N LEU A 15 11.71 -4.45 3.27
CA LEU A 15 12.20 -5.49 4.18
C LEU A 15 11.94 -5.07 5.63
N THR A 16 11.12 -5.83 6.38
CA THR A 16 10.63 -5.39 7.69
C THR A 16 10.48 -6.51 8.72
N MET A 17 10.54 -6.19 10.01
CA MET A 17 10.14 -7.12 11.08
C MET A 17 8.62 -7.12 11.30
N TYR A 18 7.90 -6.16 10.72
CA TYR A 18 6.51 -5.88 11.04
C TYR A 18 5.55 -6.46 10.00
N GLN A 19 4.58 -7.21 10.51
CA GLN A 19 3.47 -7.78 9.75
C GLN A 19 2.20 -6.92 9.80
N GLN A 20 2.25 -5.75 10.43
CA GLN A 20 1.05 -4.95 10.67
C GLN A 20 0.47 -4.41 9.37
N ASP A 21 -0.84 -4.59 9.23
CA ASP A 21 -1.68 -4.24 8.09
C ASP A 21 -1.44 -2.84 7.52
N HIS A 22 -1.35 -1.82 8.36
CA HIS A 22 -1.23 -0.43 7.89
C HIS A 22 0.11 -0.14 7.21
N TYR A 23 1.20 -0.79 7.64
CA TYR A 23 2.51 -0.63 7.02
C TYR A 23 2.58 -1.31 5.65
N VAL A 24 2.02 -2.51 5.55
CA VAL A 24 1.97 -3.26 4.29
C VAL A 24 1.18 -2.47 3.25
N GLN A 25 -0.01 -1.96 3.63
CA GLN A 25 -0.82 -1.15 2.73
C GLN A 25 -0.12 0.15 2.32
N ALA A 26 0.45 0.88 3.29
CA ALA A 26 1.11 2.15 3.00
C ALA A 26 2.28 1.95 2.02
N ALA A 27 3.06 0.88 2.19
CA ALA A 27 4.13 0.51 1.27
C ALA A 27 3.61 0.21 -0.14
N ILE A 28 2.59 -0.64 -0.27
CA ILE A 28 2.02 -1.00 -1.57
C ILE A 28 1.41 0.23 -2.25
N LYS A 29 0.62 1.05 -1.54
CA LYS A 29 0.04 2.31 -2.06
C LYS A 29 1.10 3.33 -2.45
N ALA A 30 2.25 3.33 -1.76
CA ALA A 30 3.38 4.17 -2.11
C ALA A 30 4.14 3.69 -3.36
N GLY A 31 3.85 2.50 -3.88
CA GLY A 31 4.46 1.94 -5.08
C GLY A 31 5.50 0.84 -4.82
N ALA A 32 5.54 0.27 -3.62
CA ALA A 32 6.36 -0.91 -3.37
C ALA A 32 5.92 -2.08 -4.26
N ARG A 33 6.89 -2.72 -4.92
CA ARG A 33 6.69 -3.90 -5.79
C ARG A 33 6.94 -5.20 -5.04
N GLY A 34 7.58 -5.14 -3.88
CA GLY A 34 7.66 -6.29 -3.00
C GLY A 34 7.65 -5.96 -1.52
N TYR A 35 7.25 -6.95 -0.72
CA TYR A 35 7.24 -6.90 0.74
C TYR A 35 7.74 -8.24 1.30
N LEU A 36 8.80 -8.19 2.11
CA LEU A 36 9.48 -9.36 2.67
C LEU A 36 9.75 -9.17 4.16
N LEU A 37 9.62 -10.24 4.94
CA LEU A 37 9.98 -10.21 6.34
C LEU A 37 11.50 -10.33 6.51
N LYS A 38 12.06 -9.56 7.44
CA LYS A 38 13.48 -9.60 7.82
C LYS A 38 13.93 -10.95 8.39
N THR A 39 12.97 -11.80 8.77
CA THR A 39 13.20 -13.18 9.23
C THR A 39 13.28 -14.18 8.09
N CYS A 40 13.19 -13.73 6.83
CA CYS A 40 13.32 -14.61 5.67
C CYS A 40 14.73 -15.21 5.60
N GLU A 41 14.82 -16.37 4.94
CA GLU A 41 16.10 -16.94 4.58
C GLU A 41 16.80 -16.08 3.52
N GLU A 42 18.14 -16.11 3.48
CA GLU A 42 18.93 -15.32 2.53
C GLU A 42 18.54 -15.63 1.08
N GLU A 43 18.34 -16.91 0.75
CA GLU A 43 17.92 -17.35 -0.58
C GLU A 43 16.56 -16.76 -1.00
N THR A 44 15.66 -16.58 -0.03
CA THR A 44 14.35 -15.94 -0.26
C THR A 44 14.53 -14.47 -0.62
N LEU A 45 15.43 -13.76 0.06
CA LEU A 45 15.75 -12.37 -0.27
C LEU A 45 16.34 -12.24 -1.68
N PHE A 46 17.29 -13.09 -2.04
CA PHE A 46 17.86 -13.09 -3.39
C PHE A 46 16.80 -13.37 -4.46
N SER A 47 15.93 -14.35 -4.21
CA SER A 47 14.82 -14.69 -5.10
C SER A 47 13.87 -13.52 -5.29
N ALA A 48 13.52 -12.82 -4.21
CA ALA A 48 12.68 -11.63 -4.25
C ALA A 48 13.30 -10.51 -5.10
N ILE A 49 14.60 -10.24 -4.92
CA ILE A 49 15.32 -9.22 -5.70
C ILE A 49 15.31 -9.58 -7.20
N GLN A 50 15.59 -10.84 -7.54
CA GLN A 50 15.58 -11.29 -8.94
C GLN A 50 14.19 -11.21 -9.56
N ALA A 51 13.14 -11.59 -8.83
CA ALA A 51 11.75 -11.45 -9.27
C ALA A 51 11.40 -9.99 -9.58
N LEU A 52 11.71 -9.07 -8.66
CA LEU A 52 11.48 -7.65 -8.88
C LEU A 52 12.24 -7.13 -10.09
N HIS A 53 13.50 -7.55 -10.27
CA HIS A 53 14.31 -7.18 -11.43
C HIS A 53 13.63 -7.57 -12.76
N ARG A 54 13.05 -8.78 -12.83
CA ARG A 54 12.23 -9.26 -13.97
C ARG A 54 10.89 -8.53 -14.13
N GLY A 55 10.53 -7.66 -13.19
CA GLY A 55 9.30 -6.89 -13.20
C GLY A 55 8.15 -7.55 -12.44
N GLU A 56 8.40 -8.71 -11.82
CA GLU A 56 7.42 -9.44 -11.00
C GLU A 56 7.24 -8.77 -9.63
N GLY A 57 6.11 -9.03 -9.00
CA GLY A 57 5.87 -8.64 -7.61
C GLY A 57 6.31 -9.73 -6.64
N TRP A 58 6.62 -9.37 -5.39
CA TRP A 58 6.92 -10.35 -4.34
C TRP A 58 6.16 -10.04 -3.06
N LEU A 59 5.43 -11.01 -2.53
CA LEU A 59 4.75 -10.89 -1.25
C LEU A 59 5.10 -12.11 -0.41
N ASP A 60 5.68 -11.85 0.75
CA ASP A 60 5.92 -12.88 1.77
C ASP A 60 4.63 -13.65 2.09
N SER A 61 4.73 -14.97 2.21
CA SER A 61 3.58 -15.84 2.47
C SER A 61 2.87 -15.50 3.78
N ALA A 62 3.59 -14.97 4.77
CA ALA A 62 3.01 -14.53 6.04
C ALA A 62 2.25 -13.20 5.93
N VAL A 63 2.44 -12.45 4.84
CA VAL A 63 1.81 -11.14 4.59
C VAL A 63 0.70 -11.24 3.54
N ALA A 64 0.86 -12.12 2.55
CA ALA A 64 -0.07 -12.27 1.42
C ALA A 64 -1.55 -12.46 1.83
N PRO A 65 -1.92 -13.33 2.81
CA PRO A 65 -3.32 -13.52 3.20
C PRO A 65 -3.98 -12.23 3.70
N ARG A 66 -3.23 -11.39 4.42
CA ARG A 66 -3.73 -10.12 4.97
C ARG A 66 -3.99 -9.11 3.86
N VAL A 67 -3.07 -9.00 2.90
CA VAL A 67 -3.24 -8.14 1.72
C VAL A 67 -4.47 -8.58 0.92
N MET A 68 -4.65 -9.88 0.70
CA MET A 68 -5.82 -10.40 -0.01
C MET A 68 -7.14 -10.12 0.74
N ALA A 69 -7.17 -10.33 2.06
CA ALA A 69 -8.33 -10.04 2.88
C ALA A 69 -8.75 -8.56 2.84
N GLN A 70 -7.79 -7.65 2.71
CA GLN A 70 -8.07 -6.21 2.63
C GLN A 70 -8.51 -5.76 1.24
N LEU A 71 -7.95 -6.35 0.17
CA LEU A 71 -8.44 -6.10 -1.18
C LEU A 71 -9.92 -6.51 -1.31
N ALA A 72 -10.29 -7.65 -0.73
CA ALA A 72 -11.67 -8.11 -0.66
C ALA A 72 -12.61 -7.18 0.14
N GLN A 73 -12.08 -6.41 1.10
CA GLN A 73 -12.87 -5.44 1.88
C GLN A 73 -13.04 -4.07 1.20
N THR A 74 -12.19 -3.73 0.22
CA THR A 74 -12.20 -2.40 -0.41
C THR A 74 -13.38 -2.23 -1.38
N GLU A 75 -14.00 -3.32 -1.83
CA GLU A 75 -15.16 -3.32 -2.72
C GLU A 75 -16.46 -2.75 -2.09
N THR A 76 -16.48 -2.51 -0.77
CA THR A 76 -17.67 -1.99 -0.05
C THR A 76 -17.64 -0.49 0.21
N THR A 77 -16.69 0.26 -0.38
CA THR A 77 -16.77 1.73 -0.36
C THR A 77 -17.81 2.20 -1.36
N THR A 78 -19.07 2.19 -0.93
CA THR A 78 -20.08 3.06 -1.54
C THR A 78 -19.49 4.48 -1.54
N PRO A 79 -19.34 5.15 -2.70
CA PRO A 79 -18.89 6.53 -2.68
C PRO A 79 -19.88 7.30 -1.81
N PHE A 80 -19.36 7.99 -0.80
CA PHE A 80 -20.14 8.93 0.01
C PHE A 80 -20.72 9.97 -0.96
N ARG A 81 -21.94 9.73 -1.46
CA ARG A 81 -22.71 10.73 -2.18
C ARG A 81 -23.27 11.65 -1.11
N LEU A 82 -22.49 12.67 -0.80
CA LEU A 82 -23.00 13.80 -0.04
C LEU A 82 -24.18 14.37 -0.85
N SER A 83 -25.32 14.47 -0.20
CA SER A 83 -26.45 15.25 -0.71
C SER A 83 -26.01 16.71 -0.87
N GLU A 84 -26.68 17.47 -1.72
CA GLU A 84 -26.37 18.89 -1.94
C GLU A 84 -26.32 19.68 -0.62
N GLN A 85 -27.12 19.28 0.37
CA GLN A 85 -27.19 19.89 1.70
C GLN A 85 -25.97 19.58 2.58
N GLU A 86 -25.39 18.39 2.47
CA GLU A 86 -24.18 18.01 3.22
C GLU A 86 -22.93 18.71 2.64
N ILE A 87 -22.90 18.93 1.32
CA ILE A 87 -21.85 19.73 0.66
C ILE A 87 -21.95 21.19 1.09
N GLU A 88 -23.16 21.74 1.20
CA GLU A 88 -23.42 23.10 1.68
C GLU A 88 -22.92 23.27 3.13
N THR A 89 -23.21 22.29 4.00
CA THR A 89 -22.77 22.30 5.40
C THR A 89 -21.24 22.21 5.53
N LEU A 90 -20.59 21.33 4.75
CA LEU A 90 -19.13 21.24 4.71
C LEU A 90 -18.46 22.52 4.20
N ARG A 91 -19.12 23.25 3.28
CA ARG A 91 -18.62 24.54 2.78
C ARG A 91 -18.56 25.58 3.89
N TYR A 92 -19.58 25.64 4.75
CA TYR A 92 -19.60 26.56 5.90
C TYR A 92 -18.54 26.22 6.96
N VAL A 93 -18.30 24.93 7.21
CA VAL A 93 -17.25 24.47 8.14
C VAL A 93 -15.85 24.82 7.62
N VAL A 94 -15.59 24.66 6.32
CA VAL A 94 -14.29 25.00 5.71
C VAL A 94 -14.04 26.51 5.64
N GLN A 95 -15.11 27.32 5.62
CA GLN A 95 -15.01 28.79 5.62
C GLN A 95 -14.85 29.39 7.03
N GLY A 96 -14.78 28.56 8.08
CA GLY A 96 -14.51 29.02 9.45
C GLY A 96 -15.67 29.78 10.08
N ALA A 97 -16.91 29.40 9.78
CA ALA A 97 -18.06 29.86 10.55
C ALA A 97 -18.21 28.95 11.79
N ASP A 98 -17.86 29.49 12.96
CA ASP A 98 -18.36 29.01 14.26
C ASP A 98 -19.87 29.28 14.39
#